data_AF-A0A9X1K2F1-F1
#
_entry.id   AF-A0A9X1K2F1-F1
#
_cell.length_a   1.000
_cell.length_b   1.000
_cell.length_c   1.000
_cell.angle_alpha   90.00
_cell.angle_beta   90.00
_cell.angle_gamma   90.00
#
_symmetry.space_group_name_H-M   'P 1'
#
loop_
_entity.id
_entity.type
_entity.pdbx_description
1 polymer ?
#
loop_
_entity_poly.entity_id
_entity_poly.type
_entity_poly.pdbx_seq_one_letter_code
_entity_poly.pdbx_strand_id
1 'polypeptide(L)'
;MTATDRMLEAARRTPPDVPARLMARVLEDADALQPAIAPAMAPHPALWRRIAAGIGGWQGVGGLVAATCAGIWIGVSPPAAIPDAGAYLLGYEMGATASSTAELTSFGWDLDEG
;
A
#
# COMPACT_ATOMS: atom_id res chain seq x y z
N MET A 1 -42.38 0.81 -3.02
CA MET A 1 -41.93 1.57 -1.84
C MET A 1 -41.56 0.55 -0.77
N THR A 2 -40.26 0.38 -0.53
CA THR A 2 -39.76 -0.67 0.37
C THR A 2 -40.07 -0.33 1.84
N ALA A 3 -39.97 -1.31 2.74
CA ALA A 3 -40.19 -1.06 4.18
C ALA A 3 -39.23 0.00 4.74
N THR A 4 -37.99 0.03 4.24
CA THR A 4 -36.96 1.01 4.59
C THR A 4 -37.37 2.43 4.19
N ASP A 5 -37.95 2.60 2.99
CA ASP A 5 -38.43 3.90 2.52
C ASP A 5 -39.50 4.48 3.45
N ARG A 6 -40.40 3.64 3.96
CA ARG A 6 -41.44 4.07 4.93
C ARG A 6 -40.85 4.49 6.27
N MET A 7 -39.83 3.79 6.77
CA MET A 7 -39.17 4.15 8.03
C MET A 7 -38.43 5.49 7.91
N LEU A 8 -37.74 5.73 6.80
CA LEU A 8 -37.06 7.00 6.53
C LEU A 8 -38.04 8.17 6.34
N GLU A 9 -39.15 7.93 5.65
CA GLU A 9 -40.23 8.92 5.49
C GLU A 9 -40.82 9.33 6.85
N ALA A 10 -41.06 8.38 7.75
CA ALA A 10 -41.56 8.65 9.10
C ALA A 10 -40.54 9.44 9.94
N ALA A 11 -39.25 9.10 9.86
CA ALA A 11 -38.18 9.80 10.55
C ALA A 11 -38.02 11.26 10.09
N ARG A 12 -38.24 11.55 8.80
CA ARG A 12 -38.21 12.94 8.28
C ARG A 12 -39.35 13.80 8.80
N ARG A 13 -40.55 13.21 8.99
CA ARG A 13 -41.73 13.94 9.47
C ARG A 13 -41.66 14.29 10.95
N THR A 14 -40.95 13.47 11.73
CA THR A 14 -40.74 13.69 13.16
C THR A 14 -39.25 13.64 13.46
N PRO A 15 -38.52 14.75 13.24
CA PRO A 15 -37.13 14.83 13.62
C PRO A 15 -36.98 14.59 15.12
N PRO A 16 -36.02 13.77 15.55
CA PRO A 16 -35.72 13.62 16.97
C PRO A 16 -35.16 14.95 17.53
N ASP A 17 -35.48 15.22 18.80
CA ASP A 17 -34.89 16.37 19.49
C ASP A 17 -33.39 16.15 19.70
N VAL A 18 -32.58 17.13 19.28
CA VAL A 18 -31.11 17.06 19.36
C VAL A 18 -30.65 17.98 20.48
N PRO A 19 -29.95 17.47 21.52
CA PRO A 19 -29.56 18.29 22.64
C PRO A 19 -28.58 19.38 22.20
N ALA A 20 -28.81 20.63 22.64
CA ALA A 20 -28.03 21.79 22.23
C ALA A 20 -26.52 21.64 22.47
N ARG A 21 -26.12 20.95 23.56
CA ARG A 21 -24.71 20.64 23.85
C ARG A 21 -24.06 19.76 22.78
N LEU A 22 -24.81 18.79 22.24
CA LEU A 22 -24.29 17.93 21.18
C LEU A 22 -24.10 18.74 19.91
N MET A 23 -25.09 19.57 19.54
CA MET A 23 -24.99 20.43 18.36
C MET A 23 -23.79 21.39 18.46
N ALA A 24 -23.57 22.01 19.62
CA ALA A 24 -22.41 22.88 19.84
C ALA A 24 -21.07 22.16 19.62
N ARG A 25 -20.94 20.92 20.12
CA ARG A 25 -19.75 20.10 19.91
C ARG A 25 -19.56 19.69 18.45
N VAL A 26 -20.63 19.36 17.75
CA VAL A 26 -20.58 19.01 16.32
C VAL A 26 -20.10 20.21 15.50
N LEU A 27 -20.56 21.41 15.82
CA LEU A 27 -20.11 22.63 15.14
C LEU A 27 -18.64 22.94 15.44
N GLU A 28 -18.21 22.81 16.70
CA GLU A 28 -16.81 22.99 17.10
C GLU A 28 -15.88 21.99 16.39
N ASP A 29 -16.28 20.72 16.30
CA ASP A 29 -15.53 19.69 15.58
C ASP A 29 -15.51 19.95 14.07
N ALA A 30 -16.64 20.38 13.50
CA ALA A 30 -16.72 20.75 12.09
C ALA A 30 -15.81 21.94 11.76
N ASP A 31 -15.73 22.94 12.63
CA ASP A 31 -14.82 24.08 12.47
C ASP A 31 -13.35 23.65 12.61
N ALA A 32 -13.03 22.71 13.50
CA ALA A 32 -11.68 22.18 13.66
C ALA A 32 -11.24 21.33 12.46
N LEU A 33 -12.17 20.61 11.82
CA LEU A 33 -11.93 19.75 10.66
C LEU A 33 -12.10 20.46 9.33
N GLN A 34 -12.64 21.68 9.31
CA GLN A 34 -12.74 22.48 8.09
C GLN A 34 -11.33 22.67 7.53
N PRO A 35 -11.06 22.17 6.31
CA PRO A 35 -9.77 22.44 5.69
C PRO A 35 -9.70 23.94 5.47
N ALA A 36 -8.71 24.59 6.10
CA ALA A 36 -8.37 25.95 5.72
C ALA A 36 -8.22 25.97 4.19
N ILE A 37 -8.87 26.93 3.53
CA ILE A 37 -8.68 27.16 2.09
C ILE A 37 -7.20 27.43 1.90
N ALA A 38 -6.45 26.38 1.59
CA ALA A 38 -5.01 26.48 1.39
C ALA A 38 -4.82 27.39 0.17
N PRO A 39 -3.93 28.39 0.25
CA PRO A 39 -3.62 29.21 -0.91
C PRO A 39 -3.27 28.27 -2.07
N ALA A 40 -3.90 28.51 -3.22
CA ALA A 40 -3.63 27.75 -4.43
C ALA A 40 -2.11 27.78 -4.68
N MET A 41 -1.56 26.60 -4.93
CA MET A 41 -0.13 26.28 -5.08
C MET A 41 0.59 25.88 -3.77
N ALA A 42 0.26 24.69 -3.26
CA ALA A 42 1.25 23.94 -2.51
C ALA A 42 2.45 23.65 -3.45
N PRO A 43 3.70 23.93 -3.05
CA PRO A 43 4.86 23.57 -3.86
C PRO A 43 4.82 22.08 -4.15
N HIS A 44 5.02 21.69 -5.42
CA HIS A 44 5.02 20.30 -5.82
C HIS A 44 5.89 19.49 -4.85
N PRO A 45 5.38 18.41 -4.25
CA PRO A 45 6.16 17.61 -3.33
C PRO A 45 7.44 17.19 -4.04
N ALA A 46 8.60 17.51 -3.43
CA ALA A 46 9.90 17.11 -3.93
C ALA A 46 9.85 15.60 -4.29
N LEU A 47 10.47 15.23 -5.42
CA LEU A 47 10.40 13.87 -5.97
C LEU A 47 10.71 12.79 -4.92
N TRP A 48 11.70 13.04 -4.06
CA TRP A 48 12.04 12.21 -2.90
C TRP A 48 10.85 11.94 -1.97
N ARG A 49 10.02 12.96 -1.69
CA ARG A 49 8.85 12.83 -0.81
C ARG A 49 7.76 11.98 -1.44
N ARG A 50 7.65 11.96 -2.77
CA ARG A 50 6.75 11.08 -3.52
C ARG A 50 7.22 9.63 -3.47
N ILE A 51 8.53 9.42 -3.62
CA ILE A 51 9.15 8.09 -3.48
C ILE A 51 8.96 7.57 -2.06
N ALA A 52 9.27 8.38 -1.04
CA ALA A 52 9.06 8.02 0.35
C ALA A 52 7.59 7.71 0.67
N ALA A 53 6.65 8.49 0.12
CA ALA A 53 5.21 8.21 0.28
C ALA A 53 4.79 6.91 -0.41
N GLY A 54 5.34 6.59 -1.58
CA GLY A 54 5.04 5.35 -2.32
C GLY A 54 5.56 4.08 -1.63
N ILE A 55 6.65 4.18 -0.87
CA ILE A 55 7.27 3.03 -0.16
C ILE A 55 6.75 2.92 1.30
N GLY A 56 5.83 3.80 1.74
CA GLY A 56 5.24 3.73 3.09
C GLY A 56 5.98 4.52 4.17
N GLY A 57 6.74 5.55 3.79
CA GLY A 57 7.45 6.46 4.69
C GLY A 57 8.65 5.80 5.37
N TRP A 58 8.79 6.00 6.68
CA TRP A 58 9.93 5.49 7.46
C TRP A 58 10.04 3.95 7.47
N GLN A 59 8.91 3.25 7.40
CA GLN A 59 8.86 1.79 7.29
C GLN A 59 9.46 1.30 5.97
N GLY A 60 9.15 2.00 4.88
CA GLY A 60 9.73 1.73 3.55
C GLY A 60 11.25 1.90 3.52
N VAL A 61 11.74 2.98 4.13
CA VAL A 61 13.18 3.24 4.25
C VAL A 61 13.87 2.15 5.11
N GLY A 62 13.23 1.72 6.20
CA GLY A 62 13.72 0.60 7.02
C GLY A 62 13.84 -0.69 6.21
N GLY A 63 12.85 -1.01 5.38
CA GLY A 63 12.89 -2.16 4.48
C GLY A 63 14.00 -2.08 3.43
N LEU A 64 14.22 -0.91 2.82
CA LEU A 64 15.30 -0.69 1.85
C LEU A 64 16.69 -0.91 2.48
N VAL A 65 16.89 -0.39 3.70
CA VAL A 65 18.14 -0.58 4.45
C VAL A 65 18.33 -2.06 4.80
N ALA A 66 17.29 -2.74 5.27
CA ALA A 66 17.36 -4.18 5.58
C ALA A 66 17.67 -5.02 4.33
N ALA A 67 17.04 -4.72 3.19
CA ALA A 67 17.33 -5.39 1.91
C ALA A 67 18.78 -5.16 1.45
N THR A 68 19.31 -3.96 1.67
CA THR A 68 20.72 -3.65 1.37
C THR A 68 21.68 -4.42 2.27
N CYS A 69 21.42 -4.47 3.58
CA CYS A 69 22.21 -5.27 4.53
C CYS A 69 22.13 -6.77 4.21
N ALA A 70 20.95 -7.28 3.83
CA ALA A 70 20.77 -8.67 3.41
C ALA A 70 21.55 -8.97 2.12
N GLY A 71 21.53 -8.06 1.14
CA GLY A 71 22.32 -8.20 -0.09
C GLY A 71 23.82 -8.21 0.18
N ILE A 72 24.31 -7.33 1.05
CA ILE A 72 25.72 -7.31 1.48
C ILE A 72 26.08 -8.61 2.21
N TRP A 73 25.24 -9.08 3.13
CA TRP A 73 25.45 -10.32 3.87
C TRP A 73 25.57 -11.53 2.94
N ILE A 74 24.65 -11.64 1.98
CA ILE A 74 24.67 -12.71 0.96
C ILE A 74 25.89 -12.59 0.04
N GLY A 75 26.34 -11.38 -0.29
CA GLY A 75 27.53 -11.15 -1.13
C GLY A 75 28.86 -11.48 -0.45
N VAL A 76 28.96 -11.34 0.88
CA VAL A 76 30.23 -11.53 1.63
C VAL A 76 30.53 -13.00 1.92
N SER A 77 29.53 -13.89 1.97
CA SER A 77 29.75 -15.33 2.16
C SER A 77 29.18 -16.14 1.00
N PRO A 78 29.88 -16.20 -0.16
CA PRO A 78 29.59 -17.24 -1.14
C PRO A 78 29.88 -18.60 -0.47
N PRO A 79 28.88 -19.48 -0.27
CA PRO A 79 29.17 -20.85 0.14
C PRO A 79 30.11 -21.46 -0.92
N ALA A 80 31.09 -22.25 -0.48
CA ALA A 80 32.19 -22.77 -1.30
C ALA A 80 31.78 -23.66 -2.51
N ALA A 81 30.48 -23.75 -2.80
CA ALA A 81 29.86 -24.51 -3.87
C ALA A 81 29.31 -23.66 -5.03
N ILE A 82 29.59 -22.34 -5.09
CA ILE A 82 29.15 -21.50 -6.22
C ILE A 82 30.38 -21.12 -7.07
N PRO A 83 30.50 -21.61 -8.32
CA PRO A 83 31.51 -21.12 -9.26
C PRO A 83 31.34 -19.61 -9.45
N ASP A 84 32.46 -18.91 -9.54
CA ASP A 84 32.59 -17.45 -9.58
C ASP A 84 31.41 -16.77 -10.29
N ALA A 85 30.53 -16.13 -9.50
CA ALA A 85 29.40 -15.37 -10.03
C ALA A 85 29.88 -14.22 -10.95
N GLY A 86 31.13 -13.76 -10.76
CA GLY A 86 31.79 -12.82 -11.66
C GLY A 86 32.01 -13.40 -13.07
N ALA A 87 32.31 -14.69 -13.19
CA ALA A 87 32.50 -15.36 -14.48
C ALA A 87 31.18 -15.55 -15.25
N TYR A 88 30.06 -15.74 -14.54
CA TYR A 88 28.73 -15.77 -15.16
C TYR A 88 28.29 -14.39 -15.65
N LEU A 89 28.53 -13.34 -14.87
CA LEU A 89 28.21 -11.96 -15.26
C LEU A 89 29.10 -11.43 -16.40
N LEU A 90 30.35 -11.90 -16.50
CA LEU A 90 31.30 -11.56 -17.56
C LEU A 90 31.12 -12.38 -18.86
N GLY A 91 30.07 -13.21 -18.94
CA GLY A 91 29.67 -13.83 -20.21
C GLY A 91 30.31 -15.17 -20.52
N TYR A 92 30.42 -16.08 -19.55
CA TYR A 92 30.50 -17.51 -19.88
C TYR A 92 29.08 -18.06 -20.06
N GLU A 93 28.55 -18.00 -21.28
CA GLU A 93 27.32 -18.72 -21.64
C GLU A 93 27.60 -20.23 -21.58
N MET A 94 27.21 -20.88 -20.48
CA MET A 94 26.83 -22.29 -20.53
C MET A 94 25.32 -22.35 -20.30
N GLY A 95 24.61 -22.59 -21.40
CA GLY A 95 23.17 -22.58 -21.50
C GLY A 95 22.53 -23.41 -20.39
N ALA A 96 21.83 -22.72 -19.48
CA ALA A 96 20.90 -23.34 -18.56
C ALA A 96 19.52 -23.32 -19.22
N THR A 97 19.02 -24.50 -19.61
CA THR A 97 17.61 -24.66 -19.97
C THR A 97 16.78 -24.47 -18.71
N ALA A 98 16.22 -23.27 -18.55
CA ALA A 98 15.30 -22.98 -17.47
C ALA A 98 13.93 -23.61 -17.79
N SER A 99 13.61 -24.74 -17.14
CA SER A 99 12.23 -25.19 -17.01
C SER A 99 11.56 -24.34 -15.92
N SER A 100 11.03 -23.19 -16.31
CA SER A 100 10.25 -22.31 -15.43
C SER A 100 8.79 -22.34 -15.83
N THR A 101 8.04 -23.33 -15.31
CA THR A 101 6.56 -23.36 -15.44
C THR A 101 5.85 -23.91 -14.20
N ALA A 102 6.58 -24.45 -13.21
CA ALA A 102 5.93 -25.12 -12.07
C ALA A 102 5.45 -24.20 -10.94
N GLU A 103 5.96 -22.97 -10.83
CA GLU A 103 5.66 -22.10 -9.67
C GLU A 103 4.60 -21.02 -9.96
N LEU A 104 4.14 -20.89 -11.22
CA LEU A 104 3.09 -19.93 -11.57
C LEU A 104 1.67 -20.52 -11.49
N THR A 105 1.54 -21.84 -11.32
CA THR A 105 0.25 -22.56 -11.29
C THR A 105 -0.14 -23.05 -9.88
N SER A 106 0.67 -22.81 -8.85
CA SER A 106 0.36 -23.25 -7.48
C SER A 106 -0.59 -22.33 -6.71
N PHE A 107 -1.01 -21.21 -7.32
CA PHE A 107 -2.13 -20.43 -6.81
C PHE A 107 -3.43 -21.11 -7.28
N GLY A 108 -3.93 -22.02 -6.44
CA GLY A 108 -5.17 -22.77 -6.62
C GLY A 108 -6.38 -21.89 -6.91
N TRP A 109 -6.55 -21.55 -8.19
CA TRP A 109 -7.85 -21.31 -8.80
C TRP A 109 -8.21 -22.60 -9.53
N ASP A 110 -8.88 -23.43 -8.78
CA ASP A 110 -9.85 -24.40 -9.25
C ASP A 110 -10.78 -23.73 -10.28
N LEU A 111 -10.45 -23.88 -11.56
CA LEU A 111 -11.40 -23.73 -12.67
C LEU A 111 -11.69 -25.13 -13.19
N ASP A 112 -12.31 -25.96 -12.35
CA ASP A 112 -13.12 -27.06 -12.82
C ASP A 112 -14.45 -26.46 -13.31
N GLU A 113 -14.44 -25.97 -14.53
CA GLU A 113 -15.62 -25.60 -15.31
C GLU A 113 -15.93 -26.75 -16.29
N GLY A 114 -17.02 -27.46 -16.00
CA GLY A 114 -17.64 -28.48 -16.84
C GLY A 114 -18.98 -28.95 -16.29
#